data_AF-A0A453S6L0-F1
#
_entry.id   AF-A0A453S6L0-F1
#
_cell.length_a   1.000
_cell.length_b   1.000
_cell.length_c   1.000
_cell.angle_alpha   90.00
_cell.angle_beta   90.00
_cell.angle_gamma   90.00
#
_symmetry.space_group_name_H-M   'P 1'
#
loop_
_entity.id
_entity.type
_entity.pdbx_description
1 polymer ?
#
loop_
_entity_poly.entity_id
_entity_poly.type
_entity_poly.pdbx_seq_one_letter_code
_entity_poly.pdbx_strand_id
1 'polypeptide(L)'
;MQLGNGTEALFWEDRWIAGRSVREIAPLLYACIPKRRHKLRTIADGLEDNRWARDIQGTVGIHEIGQYLQLWHRIEGTTLSVEPDRLI
;
A
#
# COMPACT_ATOMS: atom_id res chain seq x y z
N MET A 1 -2.55 -8.99 -11.90
CA MET A 1 -2.82 -7.55 -12.04
C MET A 1 -1.62 -6.87 -12.68
N GLN A 2 -1.87 -5.90 -13.55
CA GLN A 2 -0.86 -4.99 -14.07
C GLN A 2 -1.19 -3.58 -13.57
N LEU A 3 -0.24 -2.98 -12.85
CA LEU A 3 -0.36 -1.61 -12.32
C LEU A 3 -0.18 -0.61 -13.46
N GLY A 4 -1.12 0.32 -13.61
CA GLY A 4 -1.06 1.44 -14.54
C GLY A 4 -1.00 2.76 -13.76
N ASN A 5 -2.05 3.56 -13.87
CA ASN A 5 -2.20 4.84 -13.21
C ASN A 5 -2.49 4.74 -11.71
N GLY A 6 -2.79 3.55 -11.18
CA GLY A 6 -3.01 3.30 -9.76
C GLY A 6 -4.28 3.93 -9.19
N THR A 7 -5.22 4.39 -10.01
CA THR A 7 -6.45 5.07 -9.55
C THR A 7 -7.57 4.10 -9.19
N GLU A 8 -7.50 2.84 -9.63
CA GLU A 8 -8.50 1.82 -9.33
C GLU A 8 -7.97 0.80 -8.33
N ALA A 9 -6.70 0.41 -8.46
CA ALA A 9 -6.07 -0.54 -7.57
C ALA A 9 -5.90 0.01 -6.15
N LEU A 10 -6.27 -0.81 -5.16
CA LEU A 10 -6.25 -0.48 -3.74
C LEU A 10 -4.88 -0.76 -3.13
N PHE A 11 -4.28 0.26 -2.51
CA PHE A 11 -2.95 0.22 -1.94
C PHE A 11 -2.78 -0.90 -0.91
N TRP A 12 -3.77 -1.11 -0.04
CA TRP A 12 -3.67 -2.04 1.08
C TRP A 12 -4.11 -3.47 0.76
N GLU A 13 -5.01 -3.63 -0.21
CA GLU A 13 -5.72 -4.90 -0.47
C GLU A 13 -5.19 -5.62 -1.72
N ASP A 14 -4.88 -4.88 -2.79
CA ASP A 14 -4.51 -5.49 -4.06
C ASP A 14 -3.05 -5.96 -4.10
N ARG A 15 -2.78 -6.94 -4.95
CA ARG A 15 -1.48 -7.59 -5.10
C ARG A 15 -0.54 -6.86 -6.07
N TRP A 16 -0.29 -5.58 -5.82
CA TRP A 16 0.48 -4.71 -6.74
C TRP A 16 1.99 -4.70 -6.51
N ILE A 17 2.47 -5.20 -5.36
CA ILE A 17 3.89 -5.19 -5.02
C ILE A 17 4.48 -6.55 -5.36
N ALA A 18 5.03 -6.68 -6.58
CA ALA A 18 5.59 -7.93 -7.09
C ALA A 18 4.64 -9.14 -6.92
N GLY A 19 3.34 -8.93 -7.16
CA GLY A 19 2.30 -9.96 -7.03
C GLY A 19 1.83 -10.24 -5.60
N ARG A 20 2.21 -9.41 -4.62
CA ARG A 20 1.77 -9.50 -3.22
C ARG A 20 1.07 -8.23 -2.77
N SER A 21 0.14 -8.36 -1.82
CA SER A 21 -0.51 -7.21 -1.19
C SER A 21 0.27 -6.76 0.05
N VAL A 22 -0.03 -5.55 0.52
CA VAL A 22 0.61 -5.03 1.73
C VAL A 22 0.24 -5.87 2.95
N ARG A 23 -0.99 -6.38 3.04
CA ARG A 23 -1.40 -7.32 4.09
C ARG A 23 -0.52 -8.59 4.12
N GLU A 24 -0.09 -9.07 2.96
CA GLU A 24 0.78 -10.25 2.86
C GLU A 24 2.23 -9.93 3.20
N ILE A 25 2.69 -8.71 2.96
CA ILE A 25 4.08 -8.28 3.20
C ILE A 25 4.28 -7.84 4.65
N ALA A 26 3.33 -7.08 5.19
CA ALA A 26 3.42 -6.34 6.44
C ALA A 26 2.13 -6.50 7.29
N PRO A 27 1.81 -7.73 7.75
CA PRO A 27 0.53 -8.02 8.40
C PRO A 27 0.32 -7.31 9.75
N LEU A 28 1.38 -7.01 10.49
CA LEU A 28 1.29 -6.30 11.78
C LEU A 28 1.05 -4.81 11.56
N LEU A 29 1.80 -4.19 10.64
CA LEU A 29 1.56 -2.82 10.23
C LEU A 29 0.14 -2.65 9.67
N TYR A 30 -0.31 -3.59 8.85
CA TYR A 30 -1.66 -3.60 8.29
C TYR A 30 -2.74 -3.63 9.38
N ALA A 31 -2.50 -4.31 10.50
CA ALA A 31 -3.43 -4.35 11.63
C ALA A 31 -3.57 -2.99 12.34
N CYS A 32 -2.60 -2.09 12.20
CA CYS A 32 -2.65 -0.72 12.74
C CYS A 32 -3.48 0.25 11.90
N ILE A 33 -4.08 -0.22 10.80
CA ILE A 33 -4.81 0.61 9.86
C ILE A 33 -6.32 0.45 10.10
N PRO A 34 -7.10 1.54 10.15
CA PRO A 34 -8.54 1.44 10.25
C PRO A 34 -9.13 0.73 9.01
N LYS A 35 -10.05 -0.22 9.21
CA LYS A 35 -10.70 -0.98 8.12
C LYS A 35 -11.26 -0.12 6.98
N ARG A 36 -11.71 1.11 7.30
CA ARG A 36 -12.21 2.07 6.30
C ARG A 36 -11.12 2.48 5.30
N ARG A 37 -9.86 2.62 5.73
CA ARG A 37 -8.74 3.01 4.87
C ARG A 37 -8.34 1.90 3.90
N HIS A 38 -8.52 0.63 4.27
CA HIS A 38 -8.11 -0.50 3.44
C HIS A 38 -8.76 -0.46 2.05
N LYS A 39 -10.05 -0.12 2.00
CA LYS A 39 -10.87 -0.14 0.78
C LYS A 39 -11.01 1.23 0.09
N LEU A 40 -10.40 2.27 0.64
CA LEU A 40 -10.50 3.63 0.09
C LEU A 40 -9.19 4.15 -0.49
N ARG A 41 -8.05 3.66 0.00
CA ARG A 41 -6.75 4.15 -0.44
C ARG A 41 -6.39 3.50 -1.77
N THR A 42 -6.41 4.28 -2.85
CA THR A 42 -5.86 3.87 -4.15
C THR A 42 -4.32 3.91 -4.11
N ILE A 43 -3.65 3.23 -5.03
CA ILE A 43 -2.18 3.24 -5.12
C ILE A 43 -1.68 4.65 -5.45
N ALA A 44 -2.31 5.32 -6.41
CA ALA A 44 -2.01 6.71 -6.75
C ALA A 44 -2.10 7.61 -5.52
N ASP A 45 -3.20 7.48 -4.76
CA ASP A 45 -3.40 8.27 -3.56
C ASP A 45 -2.46 7.91 -2.41
N GLY A 46 -1.98 6.68 -2.37
CA GLY A 46 -1.07 6.19 -1.32
C GLY A 46 0.34 6.69 -1.55
N LEU A 47 0.82 6.59 -2.79
CA LEU A 47 2.17 6.97 -3.17
C LEU A 47 2.39 8.48 -3.15
N GLU A 48 1.39 9.27 -3.54
CA GLU A 48 1.49 10.74 -3.49
C GLU A 48 1.82 11.22 -2.08
N ASP A 49 2.94 11.94 -1.94
CA ASP A 49 3.49 12.45 -0.68
C ASP A 49 3.57 11.40 0.45
N ASN A 50 3.72 10.12 0.11
CA ASN A 50 3.68 9.01 1.05
C ASN A 50 2.45 9.03 1.96
N ARG A 51 1.30 9.46 1.41
CA ARG A 51 0.03 9.56 2.14
C ARG A 51 -0.43 8.23 2.73
N TRP A 52 0.02 7.09 2.21
CA TRP A 52 -0.19 5.78 2.80
C TRP A 52 0.25 5.73 4.27
N ALA A 53 1.35 6.37 4.65
CA ALA A 53 1.84 6.37 6.03
C ALA A 53 0.85 7.03 7.00
N ARG A 54 0.03 7.97 6.52
CA ARG A 54 -1.00 8.67 7.31
C ARG A 54 -2.20 7.79 7.66
N ASP A 55 -2.34 6.63 7.01
CA ASP A 55 -3.41 5.68 7.31
C ASP A 55 -3.10 4.84 8.55
N ILE A 56 -1.87 4.84 9.05
CA ILE A 56 -1.46 4.15 10.28
C ILE A 56 -1.98 4.92 11.48
N GLN A 57 -2.88 4.32 12.27
CA GLN A 57 -3.55 4.98 13.41
C GLN A 57 -3.51 4.19 14.71
N GLY A 58 -2.95 2.98 14.70
CA GLY A 58 -2.78 2.15 15.90
C GLY A 58 -1.46 2.40 16.63
N THR A 59 -1.29 1.73 17.78
CA THR A 59 0.00 1.65 18.47
C THR A 59 1.00 0.95 17.56
N VAL A 60 2.13 1.62 17.29
CA VAL A 60 3.21 1.09 16.46
C VAL A 60 4.34 0.61 17.36
N GLY A 61 4.54 -0.71 17.44
CA GLY A 61 5.66 -1.34 18.13
C GLY A 61 6.85 -1.54 17.20
N ILE A 62 7.91 -2.16 17.74
CA ILE A 62 9.16 -2.37 17.00
C ILE A 62 8.98 -3.27 15.75
N HIS A 63 8.06 -4.22 15.81
CA HIS A 63 7.79 -5.12 14.69
C HIS A 63 7.05 -4.38 13.56
N GLU A 64 6.11 -3.52 13.91
CA GLU A 64 5.37 -2.66 12.97
C GLU A 64 6.32 -1.63 12.32
N ILE A 65 7.25 -1.05 13.08
CA ILE A 65 8.31 -0.18 12.54
C ILE A 65 9.17 -0.94 11.52
N GLY A 66 9.59 -2.16 11.86
CA GLY A 66 10.35 -3.01 10.94
C GLY A 66 9.59 -3.25 9.63
N GLN A 67 8.29 -3.55 9.72
CA GLN A 67 7.42 -3.75 8.57
C GLN A 67 7.15 -2.46 7.78
N TYR A 68 7.06 -1.31 8.44
CA TYR A 68 6.95 0.00 7.81
C TYR A 68 8.16 0.27 6.90
N LEU A 69 9.37 0.10 7.43
CA LEU A 69 10.61 0.30 6.66
C LEU A 69 10.70 -0.70 5.50
N GLN A 70 10.31 -1.96 5.76
CA GLN A 70 10.28 -3.00 4.75
C GLN A 70 9.30 -2.71 3.60
N LEU A 71 8.15 -2.09 3.91
CA LEU A 71 7.17 -1.67 2.93
C LEU A 71 7.68 -0.46 2.15
N TRP A 72 8.17 0.56 2.86
CA TRP A 72 8.75 1.78 2.26
C TRP A 72 9.78 1.44 1.18
N HIS A 73 10.79 0.63 1.51
CA HIS A 73 11.84 0.27 0.56
C HIS A 73 11.33 -0.49 -0.67
N ARG A 74 10.21 -1.21 -0.56
CA ARG A 74 9.64 -1.93 -1.72
C ARG A 74 8.89 -1.01 -2.67
N ILE A 75 8.28 0.04 -2.14
CA ILE A 75 7.38 0.90 -2.92
C ILE A 75 8.04 2.21 -3.39
N GLU A 76 9.17 2.60 -2.81
CA GLU A 76 9.92 3.83 -3.14
C GLU A 76 10.28 3.97 -4.63
N GLY A 77 10.50 2.85 -5.33
CA GLY A 77 10.78 2.83 -6.78
C GLY A 77 9.55 2.66 -7.68
N THR A 78 8.34 2.65 -7.12
CA THR A 78 7.12 2.41 -7.92
C THR A 78 6.86 3.59 -8.84
N THR A 79 6.83 3.34 -10.14
CA THR A 79 6.47 4.34 -11.14
C THR A 79 5.09 4.01 -11.69
N LEU A 80 4.17 4.98 -11.64
CA LEU A 80 2.84 4.86 -12.25
C LEU A 80 2.91 5.31 -13.71
N SER A 81 2.05 4.72 -14.53
CA SER A 81 1.93 5.08 -15.94
C SER A 81 0.65 5.86 -16.21
N VAL A 82 0.44 6.28 -17.47
CA VAL A 82 -0.80 6.99 -17.88
C VAL A 82 -1.92 6.02 -18.24
N GLU A 83 -1.59 4.76 -18.55
CA GLU A 83 -2.57 3.74 -18.86
C GLU A 83 -3.40 3.36 -17.62
N PRO A 84 -4.67 2.97 -17.80
CA PRO A 84 -5.48 2.49 -16.69
C PRO A 84 -4.93 1.19 -16.11
N ASP A 85 -5.23 0.97 -14.83
CA ASP A 85 -4.96 -0.30 -14.15
C ASP A 85 -5.63 -1.48 -14.90
N ARG A 86 -4.99 -2.65 -14.88
CA ARG A 86 -5.60 -3.91 -15.35
C ARG A 86 -5.72 -4.88 -14.20
N LEU A 87 -6.87 -4.82 -13.54
CA LEU A 87 -7.30 -5.77 -12.52
C LEU A 87 -7.68 -7.10 -13.21
N ILE A 88 -7.21 -8.23 -12.68
CA ILE A 88 -7.55 -9.59 -13.18
C ILE A 88 -8.54 -10.20 -12.21
#